data_AF-A0A3A8SV06-F1
#
_entry.id   AF-A0A3A8SV06-F1
#
_cell.length_a   1.000
_cell.length_b   1.000
_cell.length_c   1.000
_cell.angle_alpha   90.00
_cell.angle_beta   90.00
_cell.angle_gamma   90.00
#
_symmetry.space_group_name_H-M   'P 1'
#
loop_
_entity.id
_entity.type
_entity.pdbx_description
1 polymer ?
#
loop_
_entity_poly.entity_id
_entity_poly.type
_entity_poly.pdbx_seq_one_letter_code
_entity_poly.pdbx_strand_id
1 'polypeptide(L)'
;MALADVTRSDDVQPDAWEQLLTNAGLEARDERTLGGTLTPTQAARLLGVLLGKPVTLSTFPPRMAEGFILREVMEGGEVTRKELSRRVDRFAREQVAVLRPDGYLAWALTGRTQQKVATVEWKDGAFRAHGFELGRFYSGKGGVFRAVDTQLQASDWRPLAEVYDDADVISRTLDGAEDAVVELYHALGQLLTRPVDSIAGLSHLPAGVAALIASSPAYWERFQSMTRGEQIREVSRLTTGMLVTWGAASATTRTLKGLSVGAEATLPVLSMSAEGVLALERVAVPAGRAAAVLSGGPGAAIILQRVDDSAGSGGGDDGGPQGTGPSRGPKGYSSFKSFKRAMGPAGDGKEWHHIVEQTEGNATRFGPHALHNSENIVALGKDVHSGVSSLYSSKRPRLTNSETLTVRQWLSTQSFEAQRDFGLVAIQHVTRGIW
;
A
#
# COMPACT_ATOMS: atom_id res chain seq x y z
N MET A 1 -58.52 -24.55 -22.91
CA MET A 1 -57.24 -23.94 -23.34
C MET A 1 -56.82 -23.02 -22.22
N ALA A 2 -55.94 -23.49 -21.33
CA ALA A 2 -55.56 -22.78 -20.11
C ALA A 2 -54.50 -21.72 -20.44
N LEU A 3 -54.76 -20.48 -20.04
CA LEU A 3 -53.80 -19.39 -20.07
C LEU A 3 -52.77 -19.66 -18.97
N ALA A 4 -51.53 -19.89 -19.38
CA ALA A 4 -50.40 -20.02 -18.47
C ALA A 4 -50.09 -18.65 -17.85
N ASP A 5 -50.21 -18.61 -16.53
CA ASP A 5 -49.79 -17.55 -15.65
C ASP A 5 -48.26 -17.36 -15.79
N VAL A 6 -47.86 -16.25 -16.41
CA VAL A 6 -46.47 -15.79 -16.42
C VAL A 6 -46.26 -15.06 -15.10
N THR A 7 -45.83 -15.80 -14.08
CA THR A 7 -45.33 -15.23 -12.84
C THR A 7 -44.06 -14.43 -13.14
N ARG A 8 -44.25 -13.11 -13.24
CA ARG A 8 -43.17 -12.12 -13.28
C ARG A 8 -42.38 -12.22 -11.96
N SER A 9 -41.10 -12.59 -12.02
CA SER A 9 -40.24 -12.75 -10.83
C SER A 9 -39.71 -11.41 -10.29
N ASP A 10 -40.51 -10.36 -10.31
CA ASP A 10 -40.07 -8.97 -10.04
C ASP A 10 -40.40 -8.46 -8.62
N ASP A 11 -40.80 -9.34 -7.68
CA ASP A 11 -41.34 -8.90 -6.36
C ASP A 11 -40.66 -9.55 -5.14
N VAL A 12 -39.40 -9.98 -5.27
CA VAL A 12 -38.59 -10.36 -4.10
C VAL A 12 -37.87 -9.10 -3.61
N GLN A 13 -38.24 -8.64 -2.41
CA GLN A 13 -37.51 -7.57 -1.72
C GLN A 13 -36.01 -7.89 -1.71
N PRO A 14 -35.14 -6.94 -2.10
CA PRO A 14 -33.70 -7.17 -2.12
C PRO A 14 -33.22 -7.51 -0.70
N ASP A 15 -32.41 -8.54 -0.59
CA ASP A 15 -31.82 -8.87 0.71
C ASP A 15 -30.75 -7.84 1.11
N ALA A 16 -30.31 -7.89 2.38
CA ALA A 16 -29.38 -6.92 2.93
C ALA A 16 -28.05 -6.85 2.14
N TRP A 17 -27.66 -7.95 1.49
CA TRP A 17 -26.48 -7.99 0.61
C TRP A 17 -26.73 -7.25 -0.71
N GLU A 18 -27.82 -7.54 -1.42
CA GLU A 18 -28.19 -6.81 -2.65
C GLU A 18 -28.37 -5.31 -2.42
N GLN A 19 -28.97 -4.93 -1.29
CA GLN A 19 -29.12 -3.54 -0.92
C GLN A 19 -27.75 -2.86 -0.69
N LEU A 20 -26.79 -3.57 -0.08
CA LEU A 20 -25.43 -3.05 0.10
C LEU A 20 -24.72 -2.85 -1.24
N LEU A 21 -24.81 -3.82 -2.16
CA LEU A 21 -24.21 -3.70 -3.51
C LEU A 21 -24.78 -2.50 -4.27
N THR A 22 -26.09 -2.32 -4.19
CA THR A 22 -26.78 -1.17 -4.79
C THR A 22 -26.28 0.14 -4.18
N ASN A 23 -26.19 0.23 -2.85
CA ASN A 23 -25.70 1.43 -2.15
C ASN A 23 -24.21 1.71 -2.46
N ALA A 24 -23.43 0.67 -2.78
CA ALA A 24 -22.05 0.79 -3.21
C ALA A 24 -21.90 1.24 -4.68
N GLY A 25 -23.00 1.28 -5.45
CA GLY A 25 -23.03 1.73 -6.83
C GLY A 25 -22.80 0.61 -7.86
N LEU A 26 -23.01 -0.64 -7.48
CA LEU A 26 -23.12 -1.74 -8.43
C LEU A 26 -24.50 -1.74 -9.08
N GLU A 27 -24.52 -2.09 -10.35
CA GLU A 27 -25.75 -2.23 -11.12
C GLU A 27 -26.05 -3.71 -11.32
N ALA A 28 -27.32 -4.06 -11.54
CA ALA A 28 -27.75 -5.45 -11.75
C ALA A 28 -26.97 -6.19 -12.87
N ARG A 29 -26.40 -5.47 -13.84
CA ARG A 29 -25.54 -6.05 -14.89
C ARG A 29 -24.18 -6.54 -14.38
N ASP A 30 -23.65 -5.88 -13.35
CA ASP A 30 -22.37 -6.22 -12.72
C ASP A 30 -22.50 -7.53 -11.91
N GLU A 31 -23.71 -7.82 -11.44
CA GLU A 31 -24.06 -8.96 -10.61
C GLU A 31 -24.50 -10.22 -11.39
N ARG A 32 -24.66 -10.15 -12.72
CA ARG A 32 -25.20 -11.23 -13.58
C ARG A 32 -24.49 -12.58 -13.49
N THR A 33 -23.37 -12.66 -12.76
CA THR A 33 -22.59 -13.88 -12.55
C THR A 33 -22.61 -14.40 -11.11
N LEU A 34 -23.37 -13.77 -10.21
CA LEU A 34 -23.56 -14.19 -8.83
C LEU A 34 -24.68 -15.23 -8.77
N GLY A 35 -24.31 -16.49 -8.54
CA GLY A 35 -25.27 -17.57 -8.26
C GLY A 35 -25.79 -17.48 -6.82
N GLY A 36 -26.28 -18.61 -6.29
CA GLY A 36 -26.66 -18.70 -4.87
C GLY A 36 -25.48 -18.63 -3.88
N THR A 37 -24.26 -18.65 -4.41
CA THR A 37 -23.00 -18.59 -3.66
C THR A 37 -22.02 -17.61 -4.32
N LEU A 38 -21.16 -17.02 -3.49
CA LEU A 38 -20.08 -16.13 -3.89
C LEU A 38 -18.74 -16.83 -3.63
N THR A 39 -18.03 -17.13 -4.71
CA THR A 39 -16.69 -17.70 -4.65
C THR A 39 -15.63 -16.62 -4.43
N PRO A 40 -14.45 -16.98 -3.91
CA PRO A 40 -13.33 -16.04 -3.76
C PRO A 40 -12.88 -15.36 -5.07
N THR A 41 -13.07 -16.01 -6.22
CA THR A 41 -12.76 -15.45 -7.54
C THR A 41 -13.82 -14.44 -7.97
N GLN A 42 -15.10 -14.73 -7.76
CA GLN A 42 -16.18 -13.76 -8.00
C GLN A 42 -16.04 -12.54 -7.08
N ALA A 43 -15.66 -12.74 -5.82
CA ALA A 43 -15.43 -11.65 -4.88
C ALA A 43 -14.31 -10.70 -5.35
N ALA A 44 -13.17 -11.25 -5.81
CA ALA A 44 -12.09 -10.43 -6.38
C ALA A 44 -12.53 -9.68 -7.65
N ARG A 45 -13.35 -10.31 -8.50
CA ARG A 45 -13.90 -9.70 -9.71
C ARG A 45 -14.84 -8.53 -9.39
N LEU A 46 -15.77 -8.71 -8.44
CA LEU A 46 -16.67 -7.63 -7.98
C LEU A 46 -15.87 -6.44 -7.44
N LEU A 47 -14.85 -6.72 -6.61
CA LEU A 47 -13.98 -5.70 -6.08
C LEU A 47 -13.21 -4.95 -7.20
N GLY A 48 -12.78 -5.66 -8.24
CA GLY A 48 -12.21 -5.08 -9.46
C GLY A 48 -13.19 -4.18 -10.23
N VAL A 49 -14.47 -4.53 -10.31
CA VAL A 49 -15.51 -3.68 -10.93
C VAL A 49 -15.67 -2.39 -10.14
N LEU A 50 -15.72 -2.44 -8.81
CA LEU A 50 -15.82 -1.25 -7.95
C LEU A 50 -14.63 -0.30 -8.10
N LEU A 51 -13.41 -0.84 -8.25
CA LEU A 51 -12.19 -0.05 -8.47
C LEU A 51 -12.26 0.76 -9.78
N GLY A 52 -13.01 0.28 -10.78
CA GLY A 52 -13.22 0.97 -12.05
C GLY A 52 -14.36 2.00 -12.03
N LYS A 53 -15.17 2.06 -10.97
CA LYS A 53 -16.29 2.99 -10.86
C LYS A 53 -15.91 4.25 -10.06
N PRO A 54 -16.39 5.44 -10.44
CA PRO A 54 -16.14 6.67 -9.66
C PRO A 54 -16.70 6.52 -8.25
N VAL A 55 -16.02 7.09 -7.26
CA VAL A 55 -16.41 7.04 -5.85
C VAL A 55 -17.02 8.39 -5.47
N THR A 56 -18.26 8.38 -5.00
CA THR A 56 -18.94 9.58 -4.49
C THR A 56 -18.95 9.57 -2.96
N LEU A 57 -19.22 10.71 -2.33
CA LEU A 57 -19.40 10.78 -0.87
C LEU A 57 -20.53 9.85 -0.36
N SER A 58 -21.56 9.59 -1.15
CA SER A 58 -22.66 8.67 -0.80
C SER A 58 -22.29 7.20 -0.94
N THR A 59 -21.51 6.85 -1.97
CA THR A 59 -21.10 5.45 -2.24
C THR A 59 -19.84 5.06 -1.47
N PHE A 60 -19.07 6.02 -0.95
CA PHE A 60 -17.83 5.75 -0.21
C PHE A 60 -18.06 4.84 1.02
N PRO A 61 -19.02 5.12 1.94
CA PRO A 61 -19.25 4.23 3.09
C PRO A 61 -19.74 2.82 2.72
N PRO A 62 -20.74 2.64 1.83
CA PRO A 62 -21.15 1.32 1.36
C PRO A 62 -20.03 0.52 0.72
N ARG A 63 -19.17 1.14 -0.10
CA ARG A 63 -18.01 0.45 -0.69
C ARG A 63 -17.00 0.00 0.34
N MET A 64 -16.79 0.75 1.42
CA MET A 64 -15.93 0.33 2.54
C MET A 64 -16.45 -0.98 3.15
N ALA A 65 -17.76 -1.04 3.44
CA ALA A 65 -18.39 -2.23 4.03
C ALA A 65 -18.40 -3.42 3.07
N GLU A 66 -18.75 -3.18 1.80
CA GLU A 66 -18.72 -4.22 0.76
C GLU A 66 -17.31 -4.77 0.58
N GLY A 67 -16.30 -3.90 0.41
CA GLY A 67 -14.91 -4.29 0.27
C GLY A 67 -14.45 -5.14 1.46
N PHE A 68 -14.88 -4.82 2.68
CA PHE A 68 -14.59 -5.63 3.86
C PHE A 68 -15.17 -7.04 3.78
N ILE A 69 -16.44 -7.18 3.38
CA ILE A 69 -17.09 -8.49 3.24
C ILE A 69 -16.44 -9.30 2.12
N LEU A 70 -16.17 -8.68 0.96
CA LEU A 70 -15.52 -9.33 -0.18
C LEU A 70 -14.12 -9.86 0.21
N ARG A 71 -13.37 -9.09 1.01
CA ARG A 71 -12.08 -9.53 1.56
C ARG A 71 -12.20 -10.73 2.49
N GLU A 72 -13.20 -10.77 3.38
CA GLU A 72 -13.47 -11.94 4.22
C GLU A 72 -13.84 -13.19 3.39
N VAL A 73 -14.53 -13.03 2.25
CA VAL A 73 -14.86 -14.13 1.33
C VAL A 73 -13.59 -14.62 0.62
N MET A 74 -12.72 -13.70 0.19
CA MET A 74 -11.48 -14.04 -0.49
C MET A 74 -10.52 -14.89 0.35
N GLU A 75 -10.57 -14.72 1.68
CA GLU A 75 -9.82 -15.48 2.68
C GLU A 75 -10.56 -16.74 3.17
N GLY A 76 -11.86 -16.65 3.43
CA GLY A 76 -12.65 -17.70 4.07
C GLY A 76 -13.23 -18.77 3.13
N GLY A 77 -13.16 -18.57 1.81
CA GLY A 77 -13.69 -19.52 0.82
C GLY A 77 -15.07 -19.13 0.29
N GLU A 78 -15.76 -20.08 -0.36
CA GLU A 78 -17.09 -19.86 -0.94
C GLU A 78 -18.15 -19.62 0.15
N VAL A 79 -19.00 -18.60 -0.05
CA VAL A 79 -20.00 -18.16 0.94
C VAL A 79 -21.39 -18.14 0.33
N THR A 80 -22.38 -18.65 1.06
CA THR A 80 -23.79 -18.61 0.62
C THR A 80 -24.37 -17.22 0.75
N ARG A 81 -25.38 -16.92 -0.07
CA ARG A 81 -26.12 -15.65 0.01
C ARG A 81 -26.67 -15.32 1.40
N LYS A 82 -27.17 -16.33 2.12
CA LYS A 82 -27.64 -16.18 3.52
C LYS A 82 -26.52 -15.75 4.48
N GLU A 83 -25.33 -16.30 4.31
CA GLU A 83 -24.17 -15.94 5.15
C GLU A 83 -23.63 -14.55 4.80
N LEU A 84 -23.68 -14.12 3.53
CA LEU A 84 -23.38 -12.74 3.16
C LEU A 84 -24.32 -11.75 3.86
N SER A 85 -25.64 -12.00 3.83
CA SER A 85 -26.61 -11.18 4.56
C SER A 85 -26.33 -11.16 6.07
N ARG A 86 -25.95 -12.29 6.67
CA ARG A 86 -25.54 -12.33 8.08
C ARG A 86 -24.29 -11.48 8.36
N ARG A 87 -23.34 -11.42 7.42
CA ARG A 87 -22.16 -10.55 7.54
C ARG A 87 -22.53 -9.08 7.45
N VAL A 88 -23.48 -8.71 6.58
CA VAL A 88 -24.07 -7.37 6.54
C VAL A 88 -24.77 -7.03 7.86
N ASP A 89 -25.52 -7.97 8.45
CA ASP A 89 -26.20 -7.76 9.73
C ASP A 89 -25.24 -7.43 10.89
N ARG A 90 -23.97 -7.86 10.83
CA ARG A 90 -22.96 -7.47 11.83
C ARG A 90 -22.75 -5.96 11.86
N PHE A 91 -22.70 -5.32 10.70
CA PHE A 91 -22.58 -3.87 10.59
C PHE A 91 -23.81 -3.14 11.13
N ALA A 92 -25.00 -3.69 10.86
CA ALA A 92 -26.25 -3.11 11.35
C ALA A 92 -26.33 -3.17 12.88
N ARG A 93 -25.96 -4.32 13.49
CA ARG A 93 -25.97 -4.52 14.95
C ARG A 93 -25.03 -3.58 15.70
N GLU A 94 -23.89 -3.26 15.11
CA GLU A 94 -22.89 -2.37 15.70
C GLU A 94 -23.08 -0.91 15.28
N GLN A 95 -24.08 -0.62 14.44
CA GLN A 95 -24.31 0.70 13.86
C GLN A 95 -22.99 1.28 13.34
N VAL A 96 -22.38 0.56 12.40
CA VAL A 96 -21.04 0.89 11.94
C VAL A 96 -21.07 2.17 11.08
N ALA A 97 -20.21 3.12 11.43
CA ALA A 97 -19.95 4.34 10.70
C ALA A 97 -18.49 4.39 10.22
N VAL A 98 -18.24 5.24 9.22
CA VAL A 98 -16.90 5.58 8.73
C VAL A 98 -16.76 7.09 8.63
N LEU A 99 -15.53 7.58 8.80
CA LEU A 99 -15.17 8.95 8.40
C LEU A 99 -15.13 9.01 6.86
N ARG A 100 -15.75 10.02 6.28
CA ARG A 100 -15.67 10.34 4.85
C ARG A 100 -14.59 11.40 4.57
N PRO A 101 -14.14 11.53 3.32
CA PRO A 101 -13.12 12.53 2.94
C PRO A 101 -13.50 13.99 3.21
N ASP A 102 -14.81 14.31 3.23
CA ASP A 102 -15.35 15.64 3.55
C ASP A 102 -15.40 15.95 5.05
N GLY A 103 -14.96 15.02 5.91
CA GLY A 103 -14.91 15.22 7.35
C GLY A 103 -16.19 14.88 8.11
N TYR A 104 -17.18 14.28 7.43
CA TYR A 104 -18.40 13.79 8.06
C TYR A 104 -18.30 12.31 8.40
N LEU A 105 -18.97 11.90 9.49
CA LEU A 105 -19.29 10.50 9.71
C LEU A 105 -20.51 10.12 8.89
N ALA A 106 -20.50 8.93 8.33
CA ALA A 106 -21.63 8.37 7.60
C ALA A 106 -21.80 6.88 7.88
N TRP A 107 -23.03 6.39 7.83
CA TRP A 107 -23.35 4.99 8.10
C TRP A 107 -22.82 4.09 7.00
N ALA A 108 -22.08 3.05 7.39
CA ALA A 108 -21.34 2.20 6.47
C ALA A 108 -22.26 1.44 5.49
N LEU A 109 -23.47 1.06 5.89
CA LEU A 109 -24.37 0.29 5.01
C LEU A 109 -25.18 1.13 4.03
N THR A 110 -25.45 2.40 4.36
CA THR A 110 -26.41 3.23 3.63
C THR A 110 -25.77 4.46 2.99
N GLY A 111 -24.57 4.85 3.42
CA GLY A 111 -23.95 6.10 2.99
C GLY A 111 -24.60 7.35 3.58
N ARG A 112 -25.65 7.21 4.41
CA ARG A 112 -26.36 8.34 4.99
C ARG A 112 -25.45 9.09 5.95
N THR A 113 -25.29 10.39 5.70
CA THR A 113 -24.54 11.31 6.55
C THR A 113 -25.09 11.29 7.97
N GLN A 114 -24.20 11.31 8.95
CA GLN A 114 -24.50 11.47 10.36
C GLN A 114 -24.10 12.87 10.83
N GLN A 115 -22.92 13.02 11.43
CA GLN A 115 -22.46 14.27 12.03
C GLN A 115 -21.15 14.75 11.40
N LYS A 116 -20.93 16.07 11.41
CA LYS A 116 -19.63 16.64 11.03
C LYS A 116 -18.63 16.44 12.16
N VAL A 117 -17.43 15.96 11.84
CA VAL A 117 -16.34 15.84 12.80
C VAL A 117 -15.44 17.06 12.72
N ALA A 118 -14.69 17.19 11.62
CA ALA A 118 -13.79 18.29 11.30
C ALA A 118 -13.23 18.09 9.90
N THR A 119 -12.55 19.08 9.35
CA THR A 119 -11.78 18.93 8.11
C THR A 119 -10.76 17.81 8.24
N VAL A 120 -10.65 16.98 7.20
CA VAL A 120 -9.66 15.90 7.16
C VAL A 120 -8.27 16.46 6.88
N GLU A 121 -7.30 16.09 7.69
CA GLU A 121 -5.90 16.50 7.57
C GLU A 121 -4.97 15.28 7.56
N TRP A 122 -3.80 15.41 6.94
CA TRP A 122 -2.77 14.40 7.02
C TRP A 122 -1.96 14.53 8.31
N LYS A 123 -2.07 13.55 9.20
CA LYS A 123 -1.41 13.56 10.51
C LYS A 123 -0.98 12.15 10.93
N ASP A 124 0.25 12.04 11.40
CA ASP A 124 0.85 10.79 11.90
C ASP A 124 0.74 9.63 10.88
N GLY A 125 0.95 9.93 9.60
CA GLY A 125 0.93 8.95 8.51
C GLY A 125 -0.47 8.50 8.07
N ALA A 126 -1.52 9.19 8.49
CA ALA A 126 -2.91 8.86 8.16
C ALA A 126 -3.75 10.13 7.91
N PHE A 127 -4.84 10.00 7.16
CA PHE A 127 -5.87 11.03 7.06
C PHE A 127 -6.75 10.98 8.30
N ARG A 128 -6.83 12.08 9.04
CA ARG A 128 -7.53 12.14 10.33
C ARG A 128 -8.39 13.39 10.43
N ALA A 129 -9.48 13.26 11.17
CA ALA A 129 -10.29 14.38 11.66
C ALA A 129 -10.52 14.14 13.15
N HIS A 130 -9.93 14.98 14.00
CA HIS A 130 -9.88 14.76 15.46
C HIS A 130 -9.39 13.33 15.81
N GLY A 131 -10.21 12.55 16.53
CA GLY A 131 -9.92 11.17 16.91
C GLY A 131 -10.27 10.12 15.84
N PHE A 132 -10.82 10.55 14.71
CA PHE A 132 -11.25 9.67 13.62
C PHE A 132 -10.20 9.61 12.52
N GLU A 133 -10.09 8.45 11.89
CA GLU A 133 -9.14 8.12 10.83
C GLU A 133 -9.92 7.65 9.61
N LEU A 134 -9.56 8.17 8.44
CA LEU A 134 -10.17 7.79 7.18
C LEU A 134 -9.85 6.33 6.87
N GLY A 135 -10.88 5.58 6.48
CA GLY A 135 -10.75 4.15 6.20
C GLY A 135 -10.82 3.23 7.43
N ARG A 136 -11.17 3.75 8.61
CA ARG A 136 -11.51 2.92 9.78
C ARG A 136 -13.02 2.85 10.00
N PHE A 137 -13.44 1.76 10.65
CA PHE A 137 -14.81 1.56 11.11
C PHE A 137 -14.96 2.00 12.57
N TYR A 138 -16.15 2.49 12.89
CA TYR A 138 -16.53 2.94 14.22
C TYR A 138 -17.91 2.39 14.58
N SER A 139 -18.05 1.80 15.77
CA SER A 139 -19.35 1.37 16.31
C SER A 139 -20.03 2.58 16.94
N GLY A 140 -21.23 2.91 16.47
CA GLY A 140 -22.12 3.91 17.09
C GLY A 140 -23.03 3.31 18.16
N LYS A 141 -22.94 1.99 18.38
CA LYS A 141 -23.79 1.28 19.33
C LYS A 141 -23.62 1.84 20.74
N GLY A 142 -24.75 2.12 21.38
CA GLY A 142 -24.76 2.68 22.73
C GLY A 142 -24.58 4.21 22.78
N GLY A 143 -24.76 4.90 21.65
CA GLY A 143 -24.84 6.36 21.59
C GLY A 143 -23.50 7.09 21.66
N VAL A 144 -22.38 6.36 21.58
CA VAL A 144 -21.04 6.91 21.50
C VAL A 144 -20.22 6.17 20.45
N PHE A 145 -19.47 6.91 19.63
CA PHE A 145 -18.58 6.32 18.65
C PHE A 145 -17.33 5.72 19.29
N ARG A 146 -17.01 4.48 18.90
CA ARG A 146 -15.85 3.72 19.36
C ARG A 146 -15.15 3.08 18.18
N ALA A 147 -13.82 3.03 18.19
CA ALA A 147 -13.09 2.24 17.21
C ALA A 147 -13.47 0.74 17.35
N VAL A 148 -13.53 0.05 16.21
CA VAL A 148 -13.76 -1.40 16.18
C VAL A 148 -12.52 -2.15 15.69
N ASP A 149 -12.41 -3.40 16.11
CA ASP A 149 -11.39 -4.33 15.63
C ASP A 149 -11.73 -4.91 14.25
N THR A 150 -10.89 -5.85 13.80
CA THR A 150 -11.06 -6.56 12.53
C THR A 150 -12.31 -7.44 12.46
N GLN A 151 -12.99 -7.70 13.58
CA GLN A 151 -14.27 -8.41 13.64
C GLN A 151 -15.48 -7.46 13.74
N LEU A 152 -15.25 -6.15 13.69
CA LEU A 152 -16.23 -5.08 13.92
C LEU A 152 -16.73 -5.02 15.37
N GLN A 153 -15.97 -5.57 16.32
CA GLN A 153 -16.29 -5.46 17.74
C GLN A 153 -15.60 -4.24 18.33
N ALA A 154 -16.26 -3.51 19.21
CA ALA A 154 -15.68 -2.33 19.86
C ALA A 154 -14.38 -2.72 20.59
N SER A 155 -13.25 -2.20 20.11
CA SER A 155 -11.91 -2.58 20.60
C SER A 155 -11.41 -1.66 21.70
N ASP A 156 -11.86 -0.40 21.70
CA ASP A 156 -11.47 0.63 22.66
C ASP A 156 -12.61 1.02 23.61
N TRP A 157 -12.32 1.00 24.91
CA TRP A 157 -13.27 1.40 25.96
C TRP A 157 -13.48 2.92 26.03
N ARG A 158 -12.62 3.72 25.38
CA ARG A 158 -12.71 5.19 25.40
C ARG A 158 -13.67 5.69 24.29
N PRO A 159 -14.74 6.42 24.64
CA PRO A 159 -15.59 7.03 23.63
C PRO A 159 -14.83 8.14 22.88
N LEU A 160 -15.03 8.22 21.57
CA LEU A 160 -14.42 9.24 20.71
C LEU A 160 -15.31 10.48 20.56
N ALA A 161 -16.61 10.26 20.42
CA ALA A 161 -17.64 11.29 20.34
C ALA A 161 -19.01 10.69 20.71
N GLU A 162 -19.95 11.51 21.17
CA GLU A 162 -21.36 11.09 21.25
C GLU A 162 -21.97 11.03 19.84
N VAL A 163 -22.94 10.14 19.67
CA VAL A 163 -23.74 10.02 18.45
C VAL A 163 -24.89 11.00 18.57
N TYR A 164 -24.83 12.10 17.82
CA TYR A 164 -25.91 13.09 17.75
C TYR A 164 -26.82 12.76 16.57
N ASP A 165 -28.10 13.11 16.68
CA ASP A 165 -29.02 13.17 15.54
C ASP A 165 -29.06 14.61 15.00
N ASP A 166 -27.89 15.10 14.58
CA ASP A 166 -27.67 16.43 14.01
C ASP A 166 -27.80 16.44 12.48
N ALA A 167 -28.45 15.42 11.91
CA ALA A 167 -28.75 15.34 10.49
C ALA A 167 -29.71 16.46 10.00
N ASP A 168 -30.22 17.29 10.91
CA ASP A 168 -31.12 18.38 10.59
C ASP A 168 -30.39 19.68 10.21
N VAL A 169 -30.82 20.23 9.08
CA VAL A 169 -30.54 21.54 8.46
C VAL A 169 -29.48 21.58 7.35
N ILE A 170 -28.35 20.85 7.42
CA ILE A 170 -27.33 20.91 6.32
C ILE A 170 -27.41 19.71 5.35
N SER A 171 -27.99 18.57 5.76
CA SER A 171 -27.90 17.30 5.01
C SER A 171 -29.00 17.03 3.97
N ARG A 172 -29.94 17.95 3.69
CA ARG A 172 -31.02 17.69 2.70
C ARG A 172 -30.65 17.96 1.24
N THR A 173 -29.45 18.47 0.93
CA THR A 173 -29.13 18.91 -0.44
C THR A 173 -27.66 18.70 -0.84
N LEU A 174 -27.04 17.59 -0.42
CA LEU A 174 -25.86 17.09 -1.14
C LEU A 174 -26.27 15.95 -2.07
N ASP A 175 -27.18 16.31 -2.98
CA ASP A 175 -27.39 15.68 -4.30
C ASP A 175 -26.34 16.20 -5.31
N GLY A 176 -25.33 16.94 -4.84
CA GLY A 176 -24.13 17.23 -5.60
C GLY A 176 -23.30 15.96 -5.66
N ALA A 177 -23.15 15.38 -6.85
CA ALA A 177 -22.26 14.27 -7.15
C ALA A 177 -20.78 14.71 -7.02
N GLU A 178 -20.40 15.15 -5.83
CA GLU A 178 -19.07 15.59 -5.45
C GLU A 178 -18.25 14.33 -5.17
N ASP A 179 -17.22 14.17 -6.01
CA ASP A 179 -16.32 13.03 -6.00
C ASP A 179 -15.53 13.02 -4.69
N ALA A 180 -15.50 11.87 -4.01
CA ALA A 180 -14.71 11.67 -2.79
C ALA A 180 -13.22 12.01 -3.00
N VAL A 181 -12.76 11.96 -4.26
CA VAL A 181 -11.42 12.36 -4.71
C VAL A 181 -11.19 13.87 -4.63
N VAL A 182 -12.20 14.71 -4.89
CA VAL A 182 -12.09 16.18 -4.84
C VAL A 182 -11.89 16.66 -3.40
N GLU A 183 -12.58 16.06 -2.44
CA GLU A 183 -12.42 16.41 -1.03
C GLU A 183 -11.05 15.99 -0.50
N LEU A 184 -10.58 14.79 -0.88
CA LEU A 184 -9.24 14.33 -0.50
C LEU A 184 -8.12 15.16 -1.19
N TYR A 185 -8.38 15.73 -2.36
CA TYR A 185 -7.47 16.65 -3.05
C TYR A 185 -7.08 17.86 -2.19
N HIS A 186 -8.02 18.43 -1.43
CA HIS A 186 -7.73 19.56 -0.54
C HIS A 186 -6.79 19.17 0.61
N ALA A 187 -6.98 17.98 1.20
CA ALA A 187 -6.09 17.45 2.24
C ALA A 187 -4.70 17.09 1.67
N LEU A 188 -4.64 16.51 0.46
CA LEU A 188 -3.40 16.09 -0.20
C LEU A 188 -2.59 17.26 -0.78
N GLY A 189 -3.23 18.37 -1.14
CA GLY A 189 -2.54 19.58 -1.60
C GLY A 189 -1.51 20.10 -0.58
N GLN A 190 -1.74 19.88 0.71
CA GLN A 190 -0.78 20.22 1.78
C GLN A 190 0.40 19.22 1.84
N LEU A 191 0.15 17.95 1.53
CA LEU A 191 1.12 16.85 1.60
C LEU A 191 2.12 16.86 0.43
N LEU A 192 1.64 17.16 -0.77
CA LEU A 192 2.41 17.20 -2.01
C LEU A 192 3.14 18.53 -2.24
N THR A 193 3.36 19.30 -1.18
CA THR A 193 4.18 20.52 -1.18
C THR A 193 5.68 20.23 -1.38
N ARG A 194 6.11 18.98 -1.21
CA ARG A 194 7.47 18.50 -1.52
C ARG A 194 7.54 17.82 -2.91
N PRO A 195 8.69 17.82 -3.58
CA PRO A 195 8.82 17.20 -4.90
C PRO A 195 8.69 15.67 -4.84
N VAL A 196 7.98 15.09 -5.81
CA VAL A 196 7.83 13.63 -6.01
C VAL A 196 8.62 13.17 -7.23
N ASP A 197 9.81 13.72 -7.41
CA ASP A 197 10.61 13.55 -8.65
C ASP A 197 11.45 12.26 -8.61
N SER A 198 11.40 11.53 -7.51
CA SER A 198 12.11 10.26 -7.29
C SER A 198 11.23 9.29 -6.49
N ILE A 199 11.52 7.99 -6.58
CA ILE A 199 10.84 6.96 -5.79
C ILE A 199 10.97 7.25 -4.28
N ALA A 200 12.11 7.79 -3.83
CA ALA A 200 12.29 8.24 -2.45
C ALA A 200 11.36 9.41 -2.07
N GLY A 201 11.00 10.26 -3.05
CA GLY A 201 10.03 11.34 -2.88
C GLY A 201 8.60 10.83 -2.62
N LEU A 202 8.29 9.58 -2.97
CA LEU A 202 7.00 8.94 -2.66
C LEU A 202 6.85 8.57 -1.17
N SER A 203 7.91 8.68 -0.36
CA SER A 203 7.83 8.43 1.09
C SER A 203 6.86 9.37 1.83
N HIS A 204 6.45 10.46 1.18
CA HIS A 204 5.45 11.38 1.70
C HIS A 204 4.01 10.98 1.35
N LEU A 205 3.81 9.98 0.48
CA LEU A 205 2.49 9.46 0.12
C LEU A 205 2.03 8.37 1.09
N PRO A 206 0.73 8.03 1.11
CA PRO A 206 0.27 6.79 1.73
C PRO A 206 1.06 5.60 1.20
N ALA A 207 1.53 4.74 2.11
CA ALA A 207 2.53 3.71 1.80
C ALA A 207 2.10 2.76 0.66
N GLY A 208 0.82 2.38 0.62
CA GLY A 208 0.32 1.53 -0.46
C GLY A 208 0.22 2.25 -1.81
N VAL A 209 -0.05 3.55 -1.83
CA VAL A 209 -0.02 4.36 -3.06
C VAL A 209 1.42 4.47 -3.58
N ALA A 210 2.37 4.75 -2.69
CA ALA A 210 3.79 4.75 -3.04
C ALA A 210 4.23 3.38 -3.60
N ALA A 211 3.81 2.28 -2.98
CA ALA A 211 4.11 0.93 -3.44
C ALA A 211 3.49 0.62 -4.81
N LEU A 212 2.25 1.06 -5.07
CA LEU A 212 1.60 0.90 -6.37
C LEU A 212 2.34 1.65 -7.47
N ILE A 213 2.65 2.93 -7.24
CA ILE A 213 3.39 3.75 -8.19
C ILE A 213 4.77 3.14 -8.46
N ALA A 214 5.51 2.76 -7.41
CA ALA A 214 6.82 2.14 -7.55
C ALA A 214 6.79 0.76 -8.24
N SER A 215 5.64 0.06 -8.23
CA SER A 215 5.49 -1.25 -8.88
C SER A 215 5.29 -1.17 -10.40
N SER A 216 4.99 0.02 -10.95
CA SER A 216 4.71 0.23 -12.37
C SER A 216 5.63 1.30 -12.98
N PRO A 217 6.78 0.92 -13.54
CA PRO A 217 7.74 1.87 -14.13
C PRO A 217 7.11 2.78 -15.21
N ALA A 218 6.27 2.23 -16.09
CA ALA A 218 5.59 3.00 -17.13
C ALA A 218 4.60 4.03 -16.57
N TYR A 219 3.87 3.68 -15.50
CA TYR A 219 3.03 4.67 -14.81
C TYR A 219 3.89 5.72 -14.09
N TRP A 220 5.01 5.31 -13.50
CA TRP A 220 5.92 6.22 -12.81
C TRP A 220 6.49 7.30 -13.74
N GLU A 221 6.96 6.92 -14.93
CA GLU A 221 7.42 7.87 -15.95
C GLU A 221 6.32 8.87 -16.33
N ARG A 222 5.10 8.38 -16.55
CA ARG A 222 3.96 9.26 -16.84
C ARG A 222 3.64 10.17 -15.65
N PHE A 223 3.65 9.64 -14.44
CA PHE A 223 3.37 10.40 -13.21
C PHE A 223 4.39 11.52 -12.99
N GLN A 224 5.67 11.29 -13.30
CA GLN A 224 6.71 12.33 -13.26
C GLN A 224 6.49 13.44 -14.31
N SER A 225 5.86 13.12 -15.45
CA SER A 225 5.55 14.10 -16.50
C SER A 225 4.29 14.94 -16.23
N MET A 226 3.48 14.55 -15.24
CA MET A 226 2.24 15.25 -14.88
C MET A 226 2.52 16.58 -14.19
N THR A 227 1.61 17.54 -14.37
CA THR A 227 1.59 18.75 -13.55
C THR A 227 1.31 18.41 -12.09
N ARG A 228 1.68 19.31 -11.18
CA ARG A 228 1.44 19.10 -9.74
C ARG A 228 -0.04 18.88 -9.40
N GLY A 229 -0.94 19.61 -10.05
CA GLY A 229 -2.38 19.43 -9.85
C GLY A 229 -2.88 18.06 -10.29
N GLU A 230 -2.34 17.54 -11.40
CA GLU A 230 -2.64 16.18 -11.89
C GLU A 230 -2.06 15.11 -10.97
N GLN A 231 -0.83 15.27 -10.47
CA GLN A 231 -0.24 14.36 -9.48
C GLN A 231 -1.09 14.29 -8.20
N ILE A 232 -1.54 15.44 -7.68
CA ILE A 232 -2.42 15.48 -6.50
C ILE A 232 -3.73 14.74 -6.80
N ARG A 233 -4.36 15.00 -7.94
CA ARG A 233 -5.61 14.33 -8.35
C ARG A 233 -5.43 12.81 -8.46
N GLU A 234 -4.36 12.35 -9.08
CA GLU A 234 -4.08 10.92 -9.22
C GLU A 234 -3.79 10.26 -7.88
N VAL A 235 -2.99 10.88 -7.02
CA VAL A 235 -2.74 10.38 -5.67
C VAL A 235 -4.03 10.32 -4.84
N SER A 236 -4.89 11.34 -4.92
CA SER A 236 -6.22 11.32 -4.29
C SER A 236 -7.05 10.16 -4.80
N ARG A 237 -7.11 9.96 -6.11
CA ARG A 237 -7.88 8.87 -6.75
C ARG A 237 -7.39 7.50 -6.29
N LEU A 238 -6.07 7.28 -6.33
CA LEU A 238 -5.45 6.03 -5.89
C LEU A 238 -5.66 5.78 -4.39
N THR A 239 -5.54 6.83 -3.57
CA THR A 239 -5.77 6.73 -2.12
C THR A 239 -7.23 6.38 -1.83
N THR A 240 -8.19 7.05 -2.45
CA THR A 240 -9.62 6.76 -2.30
C THR A 240 -9.94 5.33 -2.72
N GLY A 241 -9.44 4.90 -3.88
CA GLY A 241 -9.59 3.51 -4.36
C GLY A 241 -9.00 2.50 -3.37
N MET A 242 -7.85 2.79 -2.79
CA MET A 242 -7.23 1.92 -1.79
C MET A 242 -8.02 1.90 -0.47
N LEU A 243 -8.55 3.04 -0.02
CA LEU A 243 -9.36 3.16 1.20
C LEU A 243 -10.62 2.31 1.11
N VAL A 244 -11.43 2.50 0.07
CA VAL A 244 -12.70 1.74 -0.09
C VAL A 244 -12.47 0.24 -0.21
N THR A 245 -11.30 -0.15 -0.73
CA THR A 245 -11.01 -1.53 -1.10
C THR A 245 -10.23 -2.32 -0.05
N TRP A 246 -9.46 -1.66 0.82
CA TRP A 246 -8.66 -2.31 1.88
C TRP A 246 -8.83 -1.71 3.28
N GLY A 247 -9.58 -0.63 3.42
CA GLY A 247 -9.67 0.14 4.66
C GLY A 247 -8.51 1.13 4.79
N ALA A 248 -8.22 1.55 6.03
CA ALA A 248 -7.28 2.63 6.34
C ALA A 248 -6.00 2.56 5.50
N ALA A 249 -5.72 3.64 4.75
CA ALA A 249 -4.57 3.76 3.86
C ALA A 249 -3.22 3.63 4.61
N SER A 250 -3.27 3.74 5.94
CA SER A 250 -2.19 3.50 6.91
C SER A 250 -1.87 2.01 7.14
N ALA A 251 -2.59 1.09 6.50
CA ALA A 251 -2.30 -0.33 6.50
C ALA A 251 -0.88 -0.55 5.95
N THR A 252 0.08 -0.66 6.88
CA THR A 252 1.50 -0.86 6.61
C THR A 252 1.71 -1.80 5.44
N THR A 253 2.35 -1.31 4.37
CA THR A 253 2.92 -2.18 3.35
C THR A 253 4.03 -2.98 4.00
N ARG A 254 3.78 -4.25 4.32
CA ARG A 254 4.86 -5.14 4.75
C ARG A 254 5.53 -5.67 3.50
N THR A 255 6.82 -5.41 3.34
CA THR A 255 7.61 -6.10 2.33
C THR A 255 7.77 -7.55 2.76
N LEU A 256 7.12 -8.48 2.05
CA LEU A 256 7.40 -9.90 2.23
C LEU A 256 8.58 -10.27 1.33
N LYS A 257 9.70 -10.66 1.95
CA LYS A 257 10.85 -11.24 1.27
C LYS A 257 10.79 -12.75 1.46
N GLY A 258 10.45 -13.47 0.40
CA GLY A 258 10.30 -14.92 0.41
C GLY A 258 9.00 -15.37 1.10
N LEU A 259 7.91 -15.48 0.34
CA LEU A 259 6.85 -16.43 0.68
C LEU A 259 7.48 -17.83 0.70
N SER A 260 7.97 -18.28 1.84
CA SER A 260 8.63 -19.57 1.95
C SER A 260 7.69 -20.65 2.46
N VAL A 261 7.59 -21.70 1.63
CA VAL A 261 7.15 -23.08 1.88
C VAL A 261 5.64 -23.35 1.73
N GLY A 262 5.28 -23.99 0.59
CA GLY A 262 4.38 -25.13 0.66
C GLY A 262 3.13 -25.16 -0.22
N ALA A 263 2.85 -24.17 -1.06
CA ALA A 263 1.86 -24.25 -2.14
C ALA A 263 1.98 -23.02 -3.05
N GLU A 264 1.67 -23.15 -4.34
CA GLU A 264 1.26 -22.00 -5.14
C GLU A 264 0.06 -21.35 -4.44
N ALA A 265 0.29 -20.26 -3.71
CA ALA A 265 -0.79 -19.53 -3.07
C ALA A 265 -1.41 -18.62 -4.14
N THR A 266 -2.61 -18.96 -4.58
CA THR A 266 -3.42 -18.08 -5.43
C THR A 266 -3.92 -16.93 -4.59
N LEU A 267 -3.24 -15.78 -4.68
CA LEU A 267 -3.50 -14.61 -3.85
C LEU A 267 -4.04 -13.46 -4.71
N PRO A 268 -4.86 -12.58 -4.13
CA PRO A 268 -5.28 -11.37 -4.81
C PRO A 268 -4.10 -10.43 -4.98
N VAL A 269 -3.76 -10.16 -6.24
CA VAL A 269 -2.72 -9.24 -6.66
C VAL A 269 -3.40 -7.95 -7.13
N LEU A 270 -3.05 -6.85 -6.46
CA LEU A 270 -3.41 -5.51 -6.92
C LEU A 270 -2.31 -5.03 -7.86
N SER A 271 -2.70 -4.68 -9.08
CA SER A 271 -1.81 -4.17 -10.11
C SER A 271 -2.32 -2.85 -10.67
N MET A 272 -1.44 -2.11 -11.33
CA MET A 272 -1.74 -0.84 -11.94
C MET A 272 -1.23 -0.79 -13.38
N SER A 273 -2.09 -0.36 -14.31
CA SER A 273 -1.71 -0.14 -15.70
C SER A 273 -0.83 1.12 -15.87
N ALA A 274 -0.25 1.31 -17.05
CA ALA A 274 0.48 2.55 -17.38
C ALA A 274 -0.43 3.80 -17.34
N GLU A 275 -1.73 3.60 -17.53
CA GLU A 275 -2.79 4.60 -17.46
C GLU A 275 -3.27 4.86 -16.02
N GLY A 276 -2.81 4.08 -15.03
CA GLY A 276 -3.20 4.23 -13.63
C GLY A 276 -4.49 3.52 -13.27
N VAL A 277 -4.99 2.66 -14.17
CA VAL A 277 -6.15 1.82 -13.91
C VAL A 277 -5.73 0.71 -12.96
N LEU A 278 -6.46 0.58 -11.84
CA LEU A 278 -6.25 -0.47 -10.87
C LEU A 278 -6.97 -1.73 -11.32
N ALA A 279 -6.29 -2.87 -11.24
CA ALA A 279 -6.86 -4.17 -11.52
C ALA A 279 -6.55 -5.13 -10.36
N LEU A 280 -7.55 -5.93 -9.99
CA LEU A 280 -7.42 -6.94 -8.96
C LEU A 280 -7.62 -8.32 -9.59
N GLU A 281 -6.58 -9.13 -9.55
CA GLU A 281 -6.58 -10.47 -10.13
C GLU A 281 -6.09 -11.51 -9.13
N ARG A 282 -6.63 -12.72 -9.17
CA ARG A 282 -6.11 -13.84 -8.39
C ARG A 282 -5.02 -14.52 -9.20
N VAL A 283 -3.78 -14.38 -8.76
CA VAL A 283 -2.62 -14.96 -9.46
C VAL A 283 -1.89 -15.91 -8.52
N ALA A 284 -1.44 -17.04 -9.05
CA ALA A 284 -0.50 -17.91 -8.35
C ALA A 284 0.81 -17.14 -8.18
N VAL A 285 1.15 -16.75 -6.95
CA VAL A 285 2.38 -15.99 -6.69
C VAL A 285 3.52 -16.99 -6.48
N PRO A 286 4.58 -16.99 -7.33
CA PRO A 286 5.71 -17.88 -7.15
C PRO A 286 6.46 -17.58 -5.85
N ALA A 287 6.87 -18.63 -5.14
CA ALA A 287 7.71 -18.50 -3.96
C ALA A 287 9.01 -17.74 -4.31
N GLY A 288 9.37 -16.74 -3.50
CA GLY A 288 10.62 -15.97 -3.67
C GLY A 288 10.51 -14.61 -4.37
N ARG A 289 9.34 -14.23 -4.89
CA ARG A 289 9.13 -12.88 -5.45
C ARG A 289 8.98 -11.84 -4.33
N ALA A 290 9.64 -10.69 -4.47
CA ALA A 290 9.43 -9.56 -3.56
C ALA A 290 8.06 -8.94 -3.82
N ALA A 291 7.29 -8.72 -2.75
CA ALA A 291 5.99 -8.08 -2.86
C ALA A 291 5.70 -7.21 -1.65
N ALA A 292 5.01 -6.09 -1.90
CA ALA A 292 4.44 -5.27 -0.84
C ALA A 292 3.04 -5.79 -0.53
N VAL A 293 2.80 -6.16 0.72
CA VAL A 293 1.48 -6.61 1.15
C VAL A 293 0.75 -5.45 1.79
N LEU A 294 -0.39 -5.07 1.21
CA LEU A 294 -1.34 -4.15 1.82
C LEU A 294 -2.04 -4.89 2.96
N SER A 295 -1.55 -4.72 4.21
CA SER A 295 -2.10 -5.44 5.36
C SER A 295 -2.46 -4.56 6.55
N GLY A 296 -3.69 -4.75 7.03
CA GLY A 296 -4.19 -4.32 8.34
C GLY A 296 -5.39 -5.12 8.88
N GLY A 297 -5.91 -6.11 8.13
CA GLY A 297 -7.08 -6.94 8.49
C GLY A 297 -7.34 -8.06 7.47
N PRO A 298 -8.46 -8.81 7.57
CA PRO A 298 -8.82 -9.90 6.67
C PRO A 298 -8.76 -9.50 5.18
N GLY A 299 -8.24 -10.40 4.33
CA GLY A 299 -8.15 -10.24 2.87
C GLY A 299 -7.08 -9.27 2.33
N ALA A 300 -5.86 -9.32 2.86
CA ALA A 300 -4.71 -8.55 2.37
C ALA A 300 -4.44 -8.77 0.87
N ALA A 301 -4.14 -7.69 0.13
CA ALA A 301 -3.70 -7.78 -1.26
C ALA A 301 -2.20 -7.62 -1.41
N ILE A 302 -1.69 -8.21 -2.49
CA ILE A 302 -0.28 -8.20 -2.83
C ILE A 302 -0.04 -7.24 -3.99
N ILE A 303 0.84 -6.27 -3.81
CA ILE A 303 1.42 -5.48 -4.89
C ILE A 303 2.73 -6.16 -5.29
N LEU A 304 2.74 -6.76 -6.47
CA LEU A 304 3.96 -7.39 -7.00
C LEU A 304 4.90 -6.31 -7.51
N GLN A 305 6.15 -6.30 -7.02
CA GLN A 305 7.18 -5.48 -7.63
C GLN A 305 7.58 -6.14 -8.96
N ARG A 306 7.48 -5.38 -10.06
CA ARG A 306 8.02 -5.80 -11.36
C ARG A 306 9.52 -5.55 -11.32
N VAL A 307 10.31 -6.62 -11.38
CA VAL A 307 11.70 -6.54 -11.82
C VAL A 307 11.64 -6.57 -13.34
N ASP A 308 12.36 -5.69 -14.02
CA ASP A 308 12.35 -5.63 -15.48
C ASP A 308 12.72 -6.99 -16.07
N ASP A 309 11.75 -7.68 -16.66
CA ASP A 309 12.00 -8.80 -17.56
C ASP A 309 12.45 -8.19 -18.89
N SER A 310 13.75 -7.97 -19.03
CA SER A 310 14.35 -7.57 -20.31
C SER A 310 15.77 -8.13 -20.45
N ALA A 311 15.95 -8.86 -21.56
CA ALA A 311 17.15 -9.54 -22.08
C ALA A 311 17.49 -10.88 -21.40
N GLY A 312 17.56 -12.02 -22.07
CA GLY A 312 17.65 -12.34 -23.49
C GLY A 312 18.29 -13.73 -23.61
N SER A 313 17.84 -14.51 -24.58
CA SER A 313 18.33 -15.84 -24.97
C SER A 313 19.87 -15.97 -25.01
N GLY A 314 20.38 -17.14 -24.60
CA GLY A 314 21.76 -17.56 -24.86
C GLY A 314 22.15 -18.82 -24.08
N GLY A 315 22.17 -19.97 -24.75
CA GLY A 315 22.46 -21.28 -24.15
C GLY A 315 23.92 -21.58 -23.86
N GLY A 316 24.17 -22.76 -23.29
CA GLY A 316 25.49 -23.34 -23.07
C GLY A 316 25.48 -24.37 -21.94
N ASP A 317 25.25 -25.63 -22.31
CA ASP A 317 25.46 -26.83 -21.50
C ASP A 317 26.97 -27.10 -21.31
N ASP A 318 27.41 -27.46 -20.10
CA ASP A 318 28.45 -28.48 -19.87
C ASP A 318 28.78 -28.69 -18.35
N GLY A 319 28.60 -29.93 -17.89
CA GLY A 319 29.53 -30.70 -17.05
C GLY A 319 29.73 -30.37 -15.55
N GLY A 320 29.19 -31.21 -14.65
CA GLY A 320 29.36 -31.16 -13.18
C GLY A 320 30.76 -31.57 -12.62
N PRO A 321 30.96 -31.88 -11.30
CA PRO A 321 29.95 -32.28 -10.30
C PRO A 321 30.01 -31.59 -8.91
N GLN A 322 28.81 -31.42 -8.34
CA GLN A 322 28.39 -31.63 -6.95
C GLN A 322 29.16 -30.97 -5.78
N GLY A 323 28.50 -29.99 -5.16
CA GLY A 323 28.84 -29.45 -3.83
C GLY A 323 27.73 -28.57 -3.25
N THR A 324 26.75 -29.19 -2.56
CA THR A 324 25.90 -28.63 -1.48
C THR A 324 25.40 -27.17 -1.60
N GLY A 325 24.13 -26.98 -2.00
CA GLY A 325 23.35 -25.78 -1.66
C GLY A 325 22.56 -25.99 -0.35
N PRO A 326 22.12 -24.93 0.38
CA PRO A 326 21.65 -23.67 -0.22
C PRO A 326 22.10 -22.40 0.53
N SER A 327 22.57 -21.40 -0.23
CA SER A 327 22.44 -19.99 0.16
C SER A 327 22.55 -19.15 -1.09
N ARG A 328 21.51 -18.38 -1.42
CA ARG A 328 21.68 -17.25 -2.34
C ARG A 328 20.94 -16.00 -1.85
N GLY A 329 21.12 -15.71 -0.56
CA GLY A 329 21.59 -14.37 -0.19
C GLY A 329 23.12 -14.39 -0.21
N PRO A 330 23.81 -13.25 -0.40
CA PRO A 330 25.26 -13.24 -0.43
C PRO A 330 25.81 -13.73 0.90
N LYS A 331 26.89 -14.51 0.85
CA LYS A 331 27.57 -15.02 2.04
C LYS A 331 28.09 -13.82 2.87
N GLY A 332 27.48 -13.61 4.04
CA GLY A 332 27.95 -12.64 5.02
C GLY A 332 29.12 -13.18 5.85
N TYR A 333 30.17 -12.40 6.05
CA TYR A 333 31.38 -12.79 6.77
C TYR A 333 31.41 -12.18 8.17
N SER A 334 32.00 -12.89 9.14
CA SER A 334 32.13 -12.41 10.52
C SER A 334 33.13 -11.26 10.69
N SER A 335 33.97 -10.98 9.68
CA SER A 335 34.89 -9.85 9.67
C SER A 335 35.30 -9.46 8.25
N PHE A 336 35.75 -8.23 8.07
CA PHE A 336 36.33 -7.77 6.80
C PHE A 336 37.58 -8.57 6.40
N LYS A 337 38.38 -9.03 7.37
CA LYS A 337 39.52 -9.93 7.12
C LYS A 337 39.07 -11.27 6.51
N SER A 338 37.98 -11.83 7.02
CA SER A 338 37.38 -13.05 6.46
C SER A 338 36.83 -12.83 5.06
N PHE A 339 36.19 -11.68 4.79
CA PHE A 339 35.76 -11.29 3.45
C PHE A 339 36.95 -11.21 2.48
N LYS A 340 38.02 -10.46 2.83
CA LYS A 340 39.20 -10.31 1.97
C LYS A 340 39.93 -11.64 1.70
N ARG A 341 39.96 -12.55 2.69
CA ARG A 341 40.53 -13.89 2.49
C ARG A 341 39.73 -14.71 1.47
N ALA A 342 38.40 -14.52 1.43
CA ALA A 342 37.53 -15.22 0.49
C ALA A 342 37.51 -14.59 -0.91
N MET A 343 37.55 -13.25 -0.99
CA MET A 343 37.43 -12.50 -2.25
C MET A 343 38.78 -12.17 -2.91
N GLY A 344 39.89 -12.24 -2.17
CA GLY A 344 41.19 -11.80 -2.65
C GLY A 344 41.40 -10.28 -2.62
N PRO A 345 42.50 -9.78 -3.22
CA PRO A 345 42.73 -8.34 -3.36
C PRO A 345 41.64 -7.71 -4.25
N ALA A 346 41.37 -6.41 -4.06
CA ALA A 346 40.35 -5.68 -4.83
C ALA A 346 40.68 -5.53 -6.33
N GLY A 347 41.90 -5.89 -6.74
CA GLY A 347 42.47 -5.70 -8.07
C GLY A 347 43.44 -4.52 -8.12
N ASP A 348 44.26 -4.48 -9.17
CA ASP A 348 45.27 -3.46 -9.35
C ASP A 348 44.65 -2.06 -9.43
N GLY A 349 45.21 -1.12 -8.66
CA GLY A 349 44.70 0.26 -8.59
C GLY A 349 43.36 0.44 -7.86
N LYS A 350 42.81 -0.62 -7.25
CA LYS A 350 41.50 -0.58 -6.57
C LYS A 350 41.60 -0.84 -5.07
N GLU A 351 40.59 -0.37 -4.35
CA GLU A 351 40.38 -0.60 -2.93
C GLU A 351 38.97 -1.14 -2.66
N TRP A 352 38.85 -2.03 -1.68
CA TRP A 352 37.55 -2.48 -1.21
C TRP A 352 36.87 -1.37 -0.41
N HIS A 353 35.66 -1.00 -0.82
CA HIS A 353 34.87 0.04 -0.19
C HIS A 353 33.55 -0.53 0.33
N HIS A 354 33.19 -0.19 1.57
CA HIS A 354 31.88 -0.50 2.11
C HIS A 354 30.87 0.59 1.73
N ILE A 355 29.83 0.21 0.99
CA ILE A 355 28.76 1.13 0.56
C ILE A 355 28.03 1.71 1.79
N VAL A 356 27.66 0.83 2.73
CA VAL A 356 27.34 1.21 4.12
C VAL A 356 28.62 1.13 4.95
N GLU A 357 29.14 2.28 5.40
CA GLU A 357 30.43 2.38 6.07
C GLU A 357 30.52 1.51 7.34
N GLN A 358 31.68 0.89 7.54
CA GLN A 358 32.03 0.17 8.76
C GLN A 358 32.39 1.14 9.90
N THR A 359 31.41 1.88 10.41
CA THR A 359 31.56 2.69 11.64
C THR A 359 31.22 1.87 12.89
N GLU A 360 31.68 2.28 14.07
CA GLU A 360 31.32 1.61 15.33
C GLU A 360 29.79 1.57 15.56
N GLY A 361 29.12 2.68 15.26
CA GLY A 361 27.66 2.78 15.32
C GLY A 361 26.97 1.80 14.36
N ASN A 362 27.43 1.71 13.11
CA ASN A 362 26.87 0.76 12.14
C ASN A 362 27.19 -0.69 12.48
N ALA A 363 28.40 -0.97 12.98
CA ALA A 363 28.79 -2.31 13.43
C ALA A 363 27.89 -2.81 14.56
N THR A 364 27.54 -1.92 15.51
CA THR A 364 26.62 -2.23 16.60
C THR A 364 25.18 -2.42 16.09
N ARG A 365 24.72 -1.58 15.16
CA ARG A 365 23.33 -1.58 14.68
C ARG A 365 23.01 -2.70 13.69
N PHE A 366 23.93 -3.04 12.80
CA PHE A 366 23.66 -3.93 11.66
C PHE A 366 24.39 -5.28 11.76
N GLY A 367 25.46 -5.34 12.56
CA GLY A 367 26.26 -6.54 12.73
C GLY A 367 27.19 -6.85 11.56
N PRO A 368 28.14 -7.78 11.77
CA PRO A 368 29.24 -8.02 10.84
C PRO A 368 28.79 -8.64 9.51
N HIS A 369 27.77 -9.51 9.51
CA HIS A 369 27.33 -10.19 8.29
C HIS A 369 26.64 -9.26 7.28
N ALA A 370 25.93 -8.23 7.77
CA ALA A 370 25.31 -7.20 6.92
C ALA A 370 26.35 -6.23 6.33
N LEU A 371 27.42 -5.94 7.09
CA LEU A 371 28.48 -5.05 6.62
C LEU A 371 29.50 -5.77 5.71
N HIS A 372 29.78 -7.04 5.96
CA HIS A 372 30.83 -7.79 5.27
C HIS A 372 30.23 -8.82 4.32
N ASN A 373 29.77 -8.38 3.15
CA ASN A 373 29.29 -9.25 2.09
C ASN A 373 29.48 -8.56 0.73
N SER A 374 29.30 -9.31 -0.37
CA SER A 374 29.50 -8.79 -1.74
C SER A 374 28.40 -7.85 -2.23
N GLU A 375 27.28 -7.71 -1.51
CA GLU A 375 26.24 -6.72 -1.82
C GLU A 375 26.52 -5.34 -1.20
N ASN A 376 27.32 -5.29 -0.13
CA ASN A 376 27.69 -4.06 0.59
C ASN A 376 29.16 -3.65 0.39
N ILE A 377 29.99 -4.52 -0.19
CA ILE A 377 31.41 -4.21 -0.47
C ILE A 377 31.65 -4.26 -1.97
N VAL A 378 32.22 -3.18 -2.51
CA VAL A 378 32.55 -3.02 -3.93
C VAL A 378 34.00 -2.60 -4.10
N ALA A 379 34.65 -3.05 -5.18
CA ALA A 379 36.00 -2.60 -5.52
C ALA A 379 35.94 -1.28 -6.31
N LEU A 380 36.54 -0.22 -5.77
CA LEU A 380 36.57 1.11 -6.38
C LEU A 380 38.00 1.50 -6.75
N GLY A 381 38.16 2.33 -7.79
CA GLY A 381 39.43 3.01 -8.05
C GLY A 381 39.82 3.88 -6.86
N LYS A 382 41.13 4.04 -6.58
CA LYS A 382 41.63 4.83 -5.44
C LYS A 382 41.14 6.27 -5.43
N ASP A 383 41.02 6.87 -6.61
CA ASP A 383 40.48 8.20 -6.84
C ASP A 383 39.01 8.30 -6.41
N VAL A 384 38.18 7.35 -6.85
CA VAL A 384 36.75 7.27 -6.46
C VAL A 384 36.61 6.99 -4.97
N HIS A 385 37.42 6.06 -4.44
CA HIS A 385 37.43 5.72 -3.02
C HIS A 385 37.76 6.95 -2.14
N SER A 386 38.79 7.70 -2.53
CA SER A 386 39.16 8.95 -1.87
C SER A 386 38.06 10.01 -2.00
N GLY A 387 37.47 10.17 -3.19
CA GLY A 387 36.41 11.16 -3.42
C GLY A 387 35.16 10.91 -2.58
N VAL A 388 34.73 9.65 -2.46
CA VAL A 388 33.61 9.27 -1.58
C VAL A 388 33.95 9.53 -0.12
N SER A 389 35.17 9.19 0.31
CA SER A 389 35.65 9.46 1.67
C SER A 389 35.69 10.95 2.01
N SER A 390 36.08 11.80 1.04
CA SER A 390 36.06 13.26 1.15
C SER A 390 34.63 13.80 1.24
N LEU A 391 33.70 13.31 0.40
CA LEU A 391 32.29 13.69 0.47
C LEU A 391 31.70 13.39 1.85
N TYR A 392 31.95 12.19 2.38
CA TYR A 392 31.43 11.75 3.67
C TYR A 392 31.96 12.60 4.83
N SER A 393 33.17 13.13 4.69
CA SER A 393 33.81 14.00 5.68
C SER A 393 33.44 15.48 5.51
N SER A 394 32.75 15.84 4.43
CA SER A 394 32.34 17.22 4.14
C SER A 394 31.04 17.60 4.87
N LYS A 395 30.85 18.89 5.12
CA LYS A 395 29.55 19.43 5.54
C LYS A 395 28.82 19.91 4.30
N ARG A 396 27.63 19.36 4.04
CA ARG A 396 26.80 19.68 2.87
C ARG A 396 25.40 20.06 3.36
N PRO A 397 25.16 21.33 3.75
CA PRO A 397 23.90 21.74 4.38
C PRO A 397 22.66 21.43 3.53
N ARG A 398 22.78 21.52 2.20
CA ARG A 398 21.70 21.15 1.26
C ARG A 398 21.34 19.66 1.26
N LEU A 399 22.26 18.81 1.69
CA LEU A 399 22.12 17.36 1.70
C LEU A 399 21.75 16.85 3.10
N THR A 400 22.40 17.37 4.13
CA THR A 400 22.20 16.96 5.52
C THR A 400 21.09 17.74 6.23
N ASN A 401 20.61 18.83 5.62
CA ASN A 401 19.75 19.84 6.25
C ASN A 401 20.34 20.36 7.58
N SER A 402 21.68 20.43 7.66
CA SER A 402 22.42 20.81 8.86
C SER A 402 23.72 21.53 8.50
N GLU A 403 23.95 22.67 9.13
CA GLU A 403 25.19 23.45 9.02
C GLU A 403 26.37 22.83 9.79
N THR A 404 26.09 21.90 10.70
CA THR A 404 27.08 21.40 11.66
C THR A 404 27.47 19.95 11.42
N LEU A 405 26.59 19.13 10.85
CA LEU A 405 26.84 17.72 10.59
C LEU A 405 27.60 17.51 9.28
N THR A 406 28.60 16.63 9.34
CA THR A 406 29.17 16.03 8.13
C THR A 406 28.16 15.05 7.51
N VAL A 407 28.32 14.77 6.21
CA VAL A 407 27.50 13.77 5.51
C VAL A 407 27.50 12.44 6.26
N ARG A 408 28.67 11.96 6.72
CA ARG A 408 28.80 10.73 7.51
C ARG A 408 28.00 10.76 8.82
N GLN A 409 28.05 11.86 9.56
CA GLN A 409 27.33 11.99 10.83
C GLN A 409 25.81 12.06 10.63
N TRP A 410 25.35 12.72 9.57
CA TRP A 410 23.94 12.67 9.20
C TRP A 410 23.53 11.26 8.78
N LEU A 411 24.33 10.64 7.91
CA LEU A 411 24.06 9.32 7.35
C LEU A 411 24.01 8.22 8.43
N SER A 412 24.80 8.37 9.50
CA SER A 412 24.82 7.41 10.62
C SER A 412 23.50 7.32 11.39
N THR A 413 22.59 8.29 11.23
CA THR A 413 21.23 8.26 11.81
C THR A 413 20.22 7.49 10.94
N GLN A 414 20.57 7.22 9.67
CA GLN A 414 19.68 6.62 8.68
C GLN A 414 19.64 5.08 8.81
N SER A 415 18.67 4.44 8.13
CA SER A 415 18.58 2.98 8.04
C SER A 415 19.66 2.39 7.14
N PHE A 416 19.93 1.09 7.24
CA PHE A 416 20.95 0.42 6.42
C PHE A 416 20.70 0.65 4.92
N GLU A 417 19.45 0.53 4.48
CA GLU A 417 19.02 0.70 3.09
C GLU A 417 19.26 2.14 2.63
N ALA A 418 18.88 3.13 3.42
CA ALA A 418 19.11 4.54 3.10
C ALA A 418 20.61 4.88 3.05
N GLN A 419 21.43 4.30 3.94
CA GLN A 419 22.89 4.43 3.87
C GLN A 419 23.46 3.79 2.60
N ARG A 420 22.92 2.64 2.19
CA ARG A 420 23.37 1.90 1.01
C ARG A 420 23.02 2.63 -0.28
N ASP A 421 21.79 3.11 -0.39
CA ASP A 421 21.32 3.86 -1.56
C ASP A 421 22.09 5.17 -1.71
N PHE A 422 22.29 5.88 -0.58
CA PHE A 422 23.16 7.05 -0.57
C PHE A 422 24.59 6.73 -1.01
N GLY A 423 25.17 5.63 -0.52
CA GLY A 423 26.51 5.19 -0.90
C GLY A 423 26.64 4.88 -2.39
N LEU A 424 25.64 4.21 -2.99
CA LEU A 424 25.63 3.94 -4.43
C LEU A 424 25.57 5.23 -5.26
N VAL A 425 24.72 6.19 -4.87
CA VAL A 425 24.62 7.50 -5.52
C VAL A 425 25.90 8.33 -5.32
N ALA A 426 26.48 8.29 -4.12
CA ALA A 426 27.74 8.94 -3.80
C ALA A 426 28.86 8.42 -4.70
N ILE A 427 29.04 7.10 -4.79
CA ILE A 427 30.00 6.46 -5.69
C ILE A 427 29.74 6.88 -7.13
N GLN A 428 28.48 6.84 -7.58
CA GLN A 428 28.13 7.19 -8.96
C GLN A 428 28.48 8.64 -9.29
N HIS A 429 28.09 9.64 -8.48
CA HIS A 429 28.43 11.00 -8.83
C HIS A 429 29.88 11.39 -8.53
N VAL A 430 30.59 10.72 -7.60
CA VAL A 430 32.04 10.92 -7.45
C VAL A 430 32.74 10.40 -8.70
N THR A 431 32.36 9.22 -9.19
CA THR A 431 32.88 8.65 -10.44
C THR A 431 32.65 9.57 -11.63
N ARG A 432 31.55 10.33 -11.64
CA ARG A 432 31.21 11.28 -12.71
C ARG A 432 31.66 12.72 -12.46
N GLY A 433 32.22 13.03 -11.29
CA GLY A 433 32.64 14.38 -10.90
C GLY A 433 31.50 15.40 -10.68
N ILE A 434 30.31 14.98 -10.24
CA ILE A 434 29.09 15.82 -10.16
C ILE A 434 28.73 16.22 -8.69
N TRP A 435 29.69 16.30 -7.77
CA TRP A 435 29.44 16.59 -6.33
C TRP A 435 30.05 17.89 -5.79
#